data_AF-A0AAU5E567-F1
#
_entry.id   AF-A0AAU5E567-F1
#
_cell.length_a   1.000
_cell.length_b   1.000
_cell.length_c   1.000
_cell.angle_alpha   90.00
_cell.angle_beta   90.00
_cell.angle_gamma   90.00
#
_symmetry.space_group_name_H-M   'P 1'
#
loop_
_entity.id
_entity.type
_entity.pdbx_description
1 polymer ?
#
loop_
_entity_poly.entity_id
_entity_poly.type
_entity_poly.pdbx_seq_one_letter_code
_entity_poly.pdbx_strand_id
1 'polypeptide(L)'
;MSETPARPLRADAERSVRAILEAAERVLSTDPGASMEQIATAAGVARTTIHRRFAHRQALIDALASSAARQLVQAVEDGRPDTAPPLVALHRITANVLEVKGAWAFALELPADPDSEAAALHEDIGRRCITVLERARADKLIDEAADLHWVRRVYYALLGESLRGNPDDTGIDTDALAARIIETLLHGAGPRT
;
A
#
# COMPACT_ATOMS: atom_id res chain seq x y z
N MET A 1 10.27 -22.00 -40.10
CA MET A 1 9.81 -20.81 -39.34
C MET A 1 9.62 -21.25 -37.91
N SER A 2 10.59 -20.96 -37.05
CA SER A 2 10.62 -21.40 -35.65
C SER A 2 10.23 -20.24 -34.75
N GLU A 3 9.22 -20.46 -33.90
CA GLU A 3 8.76 -19.51 -32.90
C GLU A 3 9.20 -20.03 -31.51
N THR A 4 10.06 -19.28 -30.83
CA THR A 4 10.60 -19.62 -29.50
C THR A 4 9.66 -19.13 -28.40
N PRO A 5 9.33 -19.93 -27.37
CA PRO A 5 8.48 -19.48 -26.26
C PRO A 5 9.30 -18.66 -25.25
N ALA A 6 9.43 -17.35 -25.47
CA ALA A 6 10.12 -16.41 -24.58
C ALA A 6 9.24 -15.88 -23.42
N ARG A 7 8.03 -16.44 -23.24
CA ARG A 7 6.99 -15.98 -22.30
C ARG A 7 6.98 -16.67 -20.92
N PRO A 8 7.37 -17.95 -20.75
CA PRO A 8 7.38 -18.62 -19.44
C PRO A 8 8.46 -18.09 -18.47
N LEU A 9 9.68 -17.88 -18.96
CA LEU A 9 10.86 -17.50 -18.16
C LEU A 9 10.74 -16.13 -17.48
N ARG A 10 10.03 -15.17 -18.09
CA ARG A 10 9.80 -13.84 -17.51
C ARG A 10 8.84 -13.89 -16.34
N ALA A 11 7.73 -14.61 -16.48
CA ALA A 11 6.76 -14.81 -15.41
C ALA A 11 7.37 -15.55 -14.21
N ASP A 12 8.24 -16.54 -14.44
CA ASP A 12 8.97 -17.21 -13.37
C ASP A 12 9.97 -16.27 -12.66
N ALA A 13 10.68 -15.44 -13.43
CA ALA A 13 11.58 -14.44 -12.86
C ALA A 13 10.83 -13.39 -12.03
N GLU A 14 9.68 -12.93 -12.49
CA GLU A 14 8.82 -11.97 -11.78
C GLU A 14 8.25 -12.57 -10.49
N ARG A 15 7.76 -13.82 -10.53
CA ARG A 15 7.33 -14.55 -9.33
C ARG A 15 8.48 -14.71 -8.32
N SER A 16 9.67 -15.05 -8.80
CA SER A 16 10.86 -15.18 -7.96
C SER A 16 11.25 -13.84 -7.31
N VAL A 17 11.15 -12.73 -8.03
CA VAL A 17 11.40 -11.39 -7.46
C VAL A 17 10.37 -11.06 -6.39
N ARG A 18 9.07 -11.30 -6.66
CA ARG A 18 8.01 -11.07 -5.68
C ARG A 18 8.23 -11.84 -4.38
N ALA A 19 8.55 -13.13 -4.47
CA ALA A 19 8.82 -13.96 -3.29
C ALA A 19 10.02 -13.43 -2.46
N ILE A 20 11.06 -12.92 -3.12
CA ILE A 20 12.20 -12.30 -2.43
C ILE A 20 11.77 -11.00 -1.72
N LEU A 21 10.96 -10.16 -2.37
CA LEU A 21 10.47 -8.91 -1.78
C LEU A 21 9.55 -9.17 -0.58
N GLU A 22 8.63 -10.13 -0.68
CA GLU A 22 7.78 -10.54 0.45
C GLU A 22 8.59 -11.10 1.62
N ALA A 23 9.65 -11.86 1.34
CA ALA A 23 10.57 -12.34 2.37
C ALA A 23 11.38 -11.20 3.00
N ALA A 24 11.85 -10.26 2.19
CA ALA A 24 12.56 -9.08 2.65
C ALA A 24 11.68 -8.22 3.56
N GLU A 25 10.42 -7.98 3.19
CA GLU A 25 9.44 -7.27 4.03
C GLU A 25 9.27 -7.93 5.41
N ARG A 26 9.04 -9.24 5.45
CA ARG A 26 8.89 -9.97 6.73
C ARG A 26 10.15 -9.88 7.61
N VAL A 27 11.32 -10.08 7.00
CA VAL A 27 12.60 -10.07 7.73
C VAL A 27 12.91 -8.67 8.23
N LEU A 28 12.77 -7.65 7.39
CA LEU A 28 13.13 -6.27 7.72
C LEU A 28 12.12 -5.61 8.67
N SER A 29 10.85 -6.01 8.64
CA SER A 29 9.85 -5.62 9.64
C SER A 29 10.19 -6.13 11.06
N THR A 30 10.94 -7.23 11.18
CA THR A 30 11.38 -7.77 12.48
C THR A 30 12.77 -7.25 12.87
N ASP A 31 13.69 -7.24 11.91
CA ASP A 31 15.08 -6.79 12.07
C ASP A 31 15.47 -5.89 10.89
N PRO A 32 15.33 -4.55 11.04
CA PRO A 32 15.78 -3.60 10.02
C PRO A 32 17.26 -3.73 9.67
N GLY A 33 18.09 -4.27 10.57
CA GLY A 33 19.53 -4.50 10.38
C GLY A 33 19.87 -5.76 9.58
N ALA A 34 18.89 -6.58 9.22
CA ALA A 34 19.13 -7.86 8.56
C ALA A 34 19.93 -7.73 7.26
N SER A 35 20.86 -8.66 7.09
CA SER A 35 21.74 -8.77 5.93
C SER A 35 21.04 -9.36 4.71
N MET A 36 21.62 -9.10 3.53
CA MET A 36 21.19 -9.71 2.26
C MET A 36 21.19 -11.26 2.31
N GLU A 37 22.07 -11.86 3.12
CA GLU A 37 22.17 -13.32 3.28
C GLU A 37 21.03 -13.90 4.11
N GLN A 38 20.64 -13.21 5.20
CA GLN A 38 19.47 -13.57 6.00
C GLN A 38 18.19 -13.48 5.16
N ILE A 39 18.06 -12.44 4.34
CA ILE A 39 16.93 -12.27 3.43
C ILE A 39 16.90 -13.38 2.36
N ALA A 40 18.05 -13.70 1.75
CA ALA A 40 18.13 -14.80 0.77
C ALA A 40 17.70 -16.14 1.38
N THR A 41 18.15 -16.41 2.61
CA THR A 41 17.78 -17.60 3.37
C THR A 41 16.29 -17.65 3.63
N ALA A 42 15.69 -16.55 4.11
CA ALA A 42 14.25 -16.45 4.34
C ALA A 42 13.40 -16.56 3.06
N ALA A 43 13.94 -16.11 1.93
CA ALA A 43 13.32 -16.24 0.62
C ALA A 43 13.50 -17.63 -0.02
N GLY A 44 14.31 -18.52 0.59
CA GLY A 44 14.62 -19.84 0.04
C GLY A 44 15.46 -19.79 -1.24
N VAL A 45 16.27 -18.74 -1.44
CA VAL A 45 17.13 -18.55 -2.63
C VAL A 45 18.61 -18.54 -2.27
N ALA A 46 19.46 -18.97 -3.21
CA ALA A 46 20.90 -18.87 -3.03
C ALA A 46 21.37 -17.41 -3.00
N ARG A 47 22.43 -17.12 -2.23
CA ARG A 47 23.08 -15.79 -2.16
C ARG A 47 23.44 -15.23 -3.55
N THR A 48 23.93 -16.06 -4.46
CA THR A 48 24.25 -15.64 -5.84
C THR A 48 23.01 -15.18 -6.60
N THR A 49 21.83 -15.75 -6.30
CA THR A 49 20.56 -15.39 -6.94
C THR A 49 20.09 -14.02 -6.47
N ILE A 50 20.15 -13.74 -5.16
CA ILE A 50 19.74 -12.43 -4.64
C ILE A 50 20.65 -11.32 -5.17
N HIS A 51 21.97 -11.51 -5.17
CA HIS A 51 22.92 -10.49 -5.66
C HIS A 51 22.86 -10.27 -7.17
N ARG A 52 22.45 -11.28 -7.95
CA ARG A 52 22.17 -11.12 -9.38
C ARG A 52 20.92 -10.28 -9.63
N ARG A 53 19.95 -10.29 -8.71
CA ARG A 53 18.71 -9.50 -8.81
C ARG A 53 18.88 -8.10 -8.23
N PHE A 54 19.58 -8.00 -7.12
CA PHE A 54 19.78 -6.78 -6.36
C PHE A 54 21.26 -6.63 -6.03
N ALA A 55 21.93 -5.69 -6.70
CA ALA A 55 23.38 -5.52 -6.58
C ALA A 55 23.83 -5.25 -5.13
N HIS A 56 23.03 -4.50 -4.38
CA HIS A 56 23.27 -4.14 -2.99
C HIS A 56 21.95 -4.00 -2.21
N ARG A 57 22.05 -3.86 -0.88
CA ARG A 57 20.89 -3.74 0.02
C ARG A 57 19.98 -2.57 -0.35
N GLN A 58 20.55 -1.42 -0.72
CA GLN A 58 19.72 -0.27 -1.14
C GLN A 58 18.88 -0.58 -2.38
N ALA A 59 19.42 -1.28 -3.39
CA ALA A 59 18.66 -1.66 -4.58
C ALA A 59 17.51 -2.64 -4.26
N LEU A 60 17.68 -3.50 -3.25
CA LEU A 60 16.58 -4.32 -2.74
C LEU A 60 15.50 -3.46 -2.08
N ILE A 61 15.90 -2.47 -1.27
CA ILE A 61 14.98 -1.56 -0.58
C ILE A 61 14.20 -0.69 -1.58
N ASP A 62 14.86 -0.13 -2.59
CA ASP A 62 14.19 0.69 -3.60
C ASP A 62 13.17 -0.13 -4.38
N ALA A 63 13.51 -1.39 -4.70
CA ALA A 63 12.60 -2.33 -5.34
C ALA A 63 11.44 -2.73 -4.41
N LEU A 64 11.69 -2.86 -3.10
CA LEU A 64 10.68 -3.15 -2.08
C LEU A 64 9.67 -2.00 -1.99
N ALA A 65 10.15 -0.76 -1.85
CA ALA A 65 9.31 0.44 -1.81
C ALA A 65 8.47 0.60 -3.09
N SER A 66 9.08 0.39 -4.25
CA SER A 66 8.37 0.45 -5.53
C SER A 66 7.30 -0.65 -5.65
N SER A 67 7.58 -1.85 -5.13
CA SER A 67 6.61 -2.95 -5.08
C SER A 67 5.44 -2.61 -4.17
N ALA A 68 5.70 -2.12 -2.95
CA ALA A 68 4.65 -1.72 -2.03
C ALA A 68 3.78 -0.58 -2.58
N ALA A 69 4.38 0.42 -3.23
CA ALA A 69 3.65 1.50 -3.89
C ALA A 69 2.76 0.99 -5.03
N ARG A 70 3.23 0.03 -5.84
CA ARG A 70 2.39 -0.62 -6.86
C ARG A 70 1.23 -1.39 -6.25
N GLN A 71 1.44 -2.08 -5.12
CA GLN A 71 0.36 -2.76 -4.40
C GLN A 71 -0.68 -1.78 -3.89
N LEU A 72 -0.27 -0.60 -3.39
CA LEU A 72 -1.21 0.46 -3.00
C LEU A 72 -2.01 0.96 -4.20
N VAL A 73 -1.37 1.20 -5.36
CA VAL A 73 -2.10 1.62 -6.56
C VAL A 73 -3.15 0.60 -6.97
N GLN A 74 -2.81 -0.69 -6.97
CA GLN A 74 -3.77 -1.76 -7.25
C GLN A 74 -4.90 -1.80 -6.22
N ALA A 75 -4.60 -1.70 -4.92
CA ALA A 75 -5.61 -1.62 -3.87
C ALA A 75 -6.61 -0.47 -4.09
N VAL A 76 -6.12 0.70 -4.54
CA VAL A 76 -6.99 1.82 -4.91
C VAL A 76 -7.82 1.47 -6.16
N GLU A 77 -7.21 0.93 -7.23
CA GLU A 77 -7.94 0.52 -8.45
C GLU A 77 -9.04 -0.51 -8.18
N ASP A 78 -8.78 -1.52 -7.36
CA ASP A 78 -9.73 -2.56 -7.00
C ASP A 78 -10.94 -2.01 -6.23
N GLY A 79 -10.76 -0.88 -5.55
CA GLY A 79 -11.83 -0.10 -4.94
C GLY A 79 -12.72 0.66 -5.94
N ARG A 80 -12.36 0.66 -7.23
CA ARG A 80 -13.10 1.26 -8.35
C ARG A 80 -13.42 2.75 -8.13
N PRO A 81 -12.41 3.61 -7.94
CA PRO A 81 -12.57 4.99 -7.49
C PRO A 81 -13.36 5.87 -8.46
N ASP A 82 -13.48 5.48 -9.73
CA ASP A 82 -14.18 6.25 -10.75
C ASP A 82 -15.60 5.73 -11.03
N THR A 83 -15.90 4.47 -10.69
CA THR A 83 -17.14 3.81 -11.13
C THR A 83 -18.03 3.30 -10.00
N ALA A 84 -17.49 2.99 -8.82
CA ALA A 84 -18.31 2.63 -7.67
C ALA A 84 -18.98 3.87 -7.06
N PRO A 85 -20.13 3.72 -6.36
CA PRO A 85 -20.69 4.80 -5.54
C PRO A 85 -19.64 5.33 -4.56
N PRO A 86 -19.52 6.65 -4.30
CA PRO A 86 -18.40 7.23 -3.57
C PRO A 86 -18.19 6.65 -2.18
N LEU A 87 -19.26 6.41 -1.41
CA LEU A 87 -19.15 5.77 -0.10
C LEU A 87 -18.59 4.34 -0.19
N VAL A 88 -19.05 3.57 -1.19
CA VAL A 88 -18.59 2.20 -1.45
C VAL A 88 -17.12 2.20 -1.89
N ALA A 89 -16.74 3.16 -2.76
CA ALA A 89 -15.37 3.33 -3.20
C ALA A 89 -14.46 3.68 -2.02
N LEU A 90 -14.83 4.68 -1.21
CA LEU A 90 -14.09 5.08 -0.01
C LEU A 90 -13.86 3.88 0.91
N HIS A 91 -14.92 3.16 1.28
CA HIS A 91 -14.83 1.99 2.16
C HIS A 91 -13.91 0.90 1.60
N ARG A 92 -14.11 0.48 0.34
CA ARG A 92 -13.29 -0.57 -0.30
C ARG A 92 -11.82 -0.15 -0.41
N ILE A 93 -11.56 1.07 -0.85
CA ILE A 93 -10.20 1.60 -0.95
C ILE A 93 -9.54 1.62 0.43
N THR A 94 -10.25 2.07 1.48
CA THR A 94 -9.74 2.08 2.85
C THR A 94 -9.39 0.66 3.31
N ALA A 95 -10.28 -0.32 3.14
CA ALA A 95 -10.03 -1.71 3.52
C ALA A 95 -8.81 -2.30 2.79
N ASN A 96 -8.77 -2.17 1.46
CA ASN A 96 -7.66 -2.68 0.65
C ASN A 96 -6.32 -2.02 1.02
N VAL A 97 -6.32 -0.70 1.27
CA VAL A 97 -5.11 0.04 1.67
C VAL A 97 -4.63 -0.39 3.05
N LEU A 98 -5.54 -0.65 4.00
CA LEU A 98 -5.19 -1.18 5.32
C LEU A 98 -4.52 -2.55 5.21
N GLU A 99 -5.04 -3.44 4.36
CA GLU A 99 -4.42 -4.76 4.10
C GLU A 99 -3.01 -4.63 3.53
N VAL A 100 -2.83 -3.79 2.51
CA VAL A 100 -1.51 -3.56 1.91
C VAL A 100 -0.55 -2.95 2.91
N LYS A 101 -0.98 -1.95 3.69
CA LYS A 101 -0.13 -1.32 4.69
C LYS A 101 0.26 -2.25 5.82
N GLY A 102 -0.65 -3.14 6.25
CA GLY A 102 -0.32 -4.18 7.23
C GLY A 102 0.68 -5.21 6.68
N ALA A 103 0.56 -5.58 5.40
CA ALA A 103 1.45 -6.54 4.76
C ALA A 103 2.83 -5.96 4.37
N TRP A 104 2.93 -4.64 4.17
CA TRP A 104 4.12 -3.91 3.70
C TRP A 104 4.52 -2.77 4.63
N ALA A 105 4.42 -3.00 5.95
CA ALA A 105 4.65 -1.99 6.97
C ALA A 105 6.05 -1.37 6.86
N PHE A 106 7.10 -2.20 6.78
CA PHE A 106 8.47 -1.71 6.68
C PHE A 106 8.69 -0.91 5.39
N ALA A 107 8.29 -1.46 4.24
CA ALA A 107 8.48 -0.81 2.95
C ALA A 107 7.82 0.57 2.86
N LEU A 108 6.65 0.75 3.49
CA LEU A 108 5.85 1.99 3.41
C LEU A 108 6.20 3.02 4.50
N GLU A 109 6.97 2.63 5.51
CA GLU A 109 7.53 3.58 6.50
C GLU A 109 8.82 4.25 5.99
N LEU A 110 9.48 3.65 5.01
CA LEU A 110 10.71 4.20 4.46
C LEU A 110 10.45 5.52 3.71
N PRO A 111 11.32 6.53 3.92
CA PRO A 111 11.32 7.70 3.06
C PRO A 111 11.56 7.29 1.61
N ALA A 112 10.64 7.65 0.72
CA ALA A 112 10.86 7.49 -0.71
C ALA A 112 11.76 8.62 -1.21
N ASP A 113 12.73 8.27 -2.07
CA ASP A 113 13.45 9.27 -2.87
C ASP A 113 12.43 10.01 -3.76
N PRO A 114 12.40 11.36 -3.77
CA PRO A 114 11.48 12.13 -4.61
C PRO A 114 11.49 11.74 -6.09
N ASP A 115 12.62 11.27 -6.62
CA ASP A 115 12.78 10.90 -8.03
C ASP A 115 12.47 9.40 -8.28
N SER A 116 12.03 8.67 -7.25
CA SER A 116 11.70 7.24 -7.36
C SER A 116 10.31 6.98 -7.95
N GLU A 117 10.15 5.79 -8.53
CA GLU A 117 8.84 5.27 -8.95
C GLU A 117 7.83 5.28 -7.78
N ALA A 118 8.28 4.92 -6.57
CA ALA A 118 7.42 4.90 -5.39
C ALA A 118 6.85 6.29 -5.05
N ALA A 119 7.67 7.35 -5.15
CA ALA A 119 7.21 8.72 -4.92
C ALA A 119 6.16 9.15 -5.94
N ALA A 120 6.39 8.88 -7.23
CA ALA A 120 5.44 9.17 -8.30
C ALA A 120 4.10 8.43 -8.11
N LEU A 121 4.14 7.16 -7.71
CA LEU A 121 2.93 6.37 -7.44
C LEU A 121 2.16 6.90 -6.21
N HIS A 122 2.86 7.35 -5.16
CA HIS A 122 2.22 7.97 -4.00
C HIS A 122 1.54 9.31 -4.35
N GLU A 123 2.15 10.11 -5.20
CA GLU A 123 1.55 11.35 -5.70
C GLU A 123 0.27 11.05 -6.50
N ASP A 124 0.30 10.04 -7.37
CA ASP A 124 -0.88 9.62 -8.14
C ASP A 124 -2.03 9.15 -7.24
N ILE A 125 -1.73 8.33 -6.22
CA ILE A 125 -2.70 7.91 -5.20
C ILE A 125 -3.30 9.15 -4.49
N GLY A 126 -2.47 10.13 -4.16
CA GLY A 126 -2.88 11.39 -3.55
C GLY A 126 -3.89 12.14 -4.41
N ARG A 127 -3.62 12.25 -5.71
CA ARG A 127 -4.50 12.88 -6.69
C ARG A 127 -5.82 12.11 -6.84
N ARG A 128 -5.78 10.79 -6.98
CA ARG A 128 -6.98 9.93 -7.09
C ARG A 128 -7.85 10.02 -5.84
N CYS A 129 -7.25 10.12 -4.66
CA CYS A 129 -7.98 10.31 -3.41
C CYS A 129 -8.79 11.61 -3.41
N ILE A 130 -8.24 12.72 -3.94
CA ILE A 130 -8.99 13.97 -4.08
C ILE A 130 -10.19 13.77 -5.01
N THR A 131 -10.01 13.10 -6.16
CA THR A 131 -11.11 12.81 -7.09
C THR A 131 -12.25 12.03 -6.42
N VAL A 132 -11.94 11.02 -5.59
CA VAL A 132 -12.98 10.29 -4.84
C VAL A 132 -13.70 11.19 -3.84
N LEU A 133 -12.98 12.07 -3.13
CA LEU A 133 -13.57 13.03 -2.21
C LEU A 133 -14.44 14.07 -2.92
N GLU A 134 -14.07 14.51 -4.12
CA GLU A 134 -14.89 15.38 -4.97
C GLU A 134 -16.21 14.70 -5.35
N ARG A 135 -16.16 13.42 -5.73
CA ARG A 135 -17.37 12.63 -6.01
C ARG A 135 -18.23 12.46 -4.76
N ALA A 136 -17.62 12.22 -3.59
CA ALA A 136 -18.35 12.13 -2.34
C ALA A 136 -19.04 13.45 -1.95
N ARG A 137 -18.41 14.60 -2.24
CA ARG A 137 -19.03 15.93 -2.10
C ARG A 137 -20.19 16.13 -3.08
N ALA A 138 -20.04 15.72 -4.34
CA ALA A 138 -21.12 15.80 -5.34
C ALA A 138 -22.35 14.97 -4.92
N ASP A 139 -22.12 13.83 -4.26
CA ASP A 139 -23.16 12.96 -3.68
C ASP A 139 -23.65 13.43 -2.29
N LYS A 140 -23.22 14.60 -1.82
CA LYS A 140 -23.60 15.22 -0.54
C LYS A 140 -23.22 14.41 0.71
N LEU A 141 -22.22 13.53 0.60
CA LEU A 141 -21.62 12.85 1.75
C LEU A 141 -20.65 13.77 2.51
N ILE A 142 -20.04 14.72 1.79
CA ILE A 142 -19.15 15.74 2.34
C ILE A 142 -19.80 17.10 2.11
N ASP A 143 -19.71 17.98 3.12
CA ASP A 143 -20.22 19.35 3.04
C ASP A 143 -19.59 20.12 1.86
N GLU A 144 -20.39 20.93 1.17
CA GLU A 144 -19.95 21.67 -0.02
C GLU A 144 -18.85 22.69 0.31
N ALA A 145 -18.87 23.25 1.52
CA ALA A 145 -17.88 24.21 2.02
C ALA A 145 -16.61 23.56 2.59
N ALA A 146 -16.54 22.22 2.65
CA ALA A 146 -15.37 21.54 3.20
C ALA A 146 -14.11 21.72 2.34
N ASP A 147 -12.99 22.00 2.99
CA ASP A 147 -11.65 21.95 2.37
C ASP A 147 -11.23 20.50 2.15
N LEU A 148 -11.29 20.04 0.89
CA LEU A 148 -10.94 18.65 0.55
C LEU A 148 -9.47 18.30 0.79
N HIS A 149 -8.55 19.27 0.78
CA HIS A 149 -7.15 19.02 1.14
C HIS A 149 -7.02 18.77 2.64
N TRP A 150 -7.77 19.50 3.46
CA TRP A 150 -7.87 19.22 4.90
C TRP A 150 -8.52 17.86 5.18
N VAL A 151 -9.66 17.57 4.55
CA VAL A 151 -10.35 16.27 4.68
C VAL A 151 -9.40 15.12 4.31
N ARG A 152 -8.64 15.25 3.22
CA ARG A 152 -7.64 14.26 2.83
C ARG A 152 -6.55 14.09 3.91
N ARG A 153 -6.04 15.18 4.49
CA ARG A 153 -5.06 15.09 5.58
C ARG A 153 -5.61 14.34 6.79
N VAL A 154 -6.85 14.63 7.18
CA VAL A 154 -7.52 13.93 8.29
C VAL A 154 -7.73 12.45 7.97
N TYR A 155 -8.20 12.13 6.75
CA TYR A 155 -8.35 10.76 6.29
C TYR A 155 -7.02 9.99 6.35
N TYR A 156 -5.92 10.60 5.89
CA TYR A 156 -4.60 9.97 5.94
C TYR A 156 -4.08 9.82 7.36
N ALA A 157 -4.39 10.76 8.26
CA ALA A 157 -4.06 10.64 9.67
C ALA A 157 -4.82 9.46 10.32
N LEU A 158 -6.12 9.32 10.06
CA LEU A 158 -6.92 8.20 10.56
C LEU A 158 -6.38 6.85 10.05
N LEU A 159 -6.08 6.75 8.74
CA LEU A 159 -5.43 5.58 8.16
C LEU A 159 -4.09 5.27 8.83
N GLY A 160 -3.22 6.28 8.96
CA GLY A 160 -1.87 6.12 9.53
C GLY A 160 -1.89 5.69 10.99
N GLU A 161 -2.73 6.30 11.83
CA GLU A 161 -2.83 5.95 13.25
C GLU A 161 -3.48 4.59 13.46
N SER A 162 -4.44 4.19 12.63
CA SER A 162 -5.11 2.89 12.76
C SER A 162 -4.16 1.71 12.55
N LEU A 163 -3.04 1.91 11.86
CA LEU A 163 -2.03 0.88 11.60
C LEU A 163 -0.91 0.84 12.64
N ARG A 164 -0.79 1.88 13.47
CA ARG A 164 0.13 1.92 14.61
C ARG A 164 -0.46 1.26 15.87
N GLY A 165 -1.57 0.52 15.70
CA GLY A 165 -2.29 -0.16 16.76
C GLY A 165 -1.43 -1.14 17.56
N ASN A 166 -1.93 -1.50 18.74
CA ASN A 166 -1.22 -2.30 19.73
C ASN A 166 -0.77 -3.65 19.13
N PRO A 167 0.50 -4.08 19.29
CA PRO A 167 0.98 -5.40 18.82
C PRO A 167 0.18 -6.61 19.35
N ASP A 168 -0.65 -6.44 20.38
CA ASP A 168 -1.56 -7.46 20.89
C ASP A 168 -2.87 -7.59 20.09
N ASP A 169 -3.17 -6.66 19.19
CA ASP A 169 -4.40 -6.61 18.40
C ASP A 169 -4.30 -7.62 17.23
N THR A 170 -4.39 -8.89 17.59
CA THR A 170 -4.33 -10.00 16.63
C THR A 170 -5.68 -10.16 15.93
N GLY A 171 -5.70 -9.90 14.63
CA GLY A 171 -6.89 -10.08 13.79
C GLY A 171 -7.75 -8.82 13.63
N ILE A 172 -7.11 -7.67 13.39
CA ILE A 172 -7.83 -6.45 12.98
C ILE A 172 -8.57 -6.75 11.68
N ASP A 173 -9.89 -6.85 11.77
CA ASP A 173 -10.78 -6.87 10.62
C ASP A 173 -10.66 -5.54 9.88
N THR A 174 -9.97 -5.56 8.74
CA THR A 174 -9.70 -4.40 7.89
C THR A 174 -10.99 -3.77 7.36
N ASP A 175 -12.04 -4.56 7.18
CA ASP A 175 -13.37 -4.08 6.77
C ASP A 175 -14.05 -3.32 7.92
N ALA A 176 -14.03 -3.90 9.12
CA ALA A 176 -14.57 -3.22 10.32
C ALA A 176 -13.79 -1.94 10.65
N LEU A 177 -12.46 -1.95 10.48
CA LEU A 177 -11.63 -0.77 10.68
C LEU A 177 -11.89 0.29 9.61
N ALA A 178 -12.04 -0.11 8.34
CA ALA A 178 -12.42 0.79 7.26
C ALA A 178 -13.77 1.46 7.54
N ALA A 179 -14.78 0.71 7.99
CA ALA A 179 -16.07 1.25 8.40
C ALA A 179 -15.90 2.35 9.47
N ARG A 180 -15.13 2.06 10.53
CA ARG A 180 -14.86 3.03 11.61
C ARG A 180 -14.16 4.29 11.12
N ILE A 181 -13.15 4.15 10.27
CA ILE A 181 -12.41 5.30 9.70
C ILE A 181 -13.36 6.17 8.87
N ILE A 182 -14.16 5.57 7.98
CA ILE A 182 -15.08 6.29 7.12
C ILE A 182 -16.20 6.95 7.93
N GLU A 183 -16.78 6.25 8.90
CA GLU A 183 -17.78 6.85 9.80
C GLU A 183 -17.20 8.03 10.59
N THR A 184 -15.99 7.90 11.12
CA THR A 184 -15.31 8.98 11.86
C THR A 184 -14.99 10.16 10.95
N LEU A 185 -14.58 9.90 9.71
CA LEU A 185 -14.30 10.95 8.73
C LEU A 185 -15.55 11.75 8.36
N LEU A 186 -16.68 11.07 8.13
CA LEU A 186 -17.91 11.69 7.63
C LEU A 186 -18.76 12.32 8.74
N HIS A 187 -18.69 11.79 9.97
CA HIS A 187 -19.59 12.20 11.05
C HIS A 187 -18.87 12.66 12.32
N GLY A 188 -17.55 12.46 12.41
CA GLY A 188 -16.79 12.71 13.63
C GLY A 188 -17.21 11.77 14.78
N ALA A 189 -16.73 12.10 15.99
CA ALA A 189 -17.07 11.36 17.22
C ALA A 189 -18.24 11.98 18.02
N GLY A 190 -18.88 13.01 17.46
CA GLY A 190 -20.01 13.67 18.10
C GLY A 190 -21.30 12.83 18.03
N PRO A 191 -22.29 13.10 18.89
CA PRO A 191 -23.59 12.43 18.81
C PRO A 191 -24.28 12.76 17.48
N ARG A 192 -24.85 11.74 16.84
CA ARG A 192 -25.72 11.91 15.67
C ARG A 192 -27.10 12.38 16.18
N THR A 193 -27.38 13.67 16.02
CA THR A 193 -28.69 14.27 16.32
C THR A 193 -29.69 14.00 15.22
#